data_AF-A0AAU9X1Q3-F1
#
_entry.id   AF-A0AAU9X1Q3-F1
#
_cell.length_a   1.000
_cell.length_b   1.000
_cell.length_c   1.000
_cell.angle_alpha   90.00
_cell.angle_beta   90.00
_cell.angle_gamma   90.00
#
_symmetry.space_group_name_H-M   'P 1'
#
loop_
_entity.id
_entity.type
_entity.pdbx_description
1 polymer ?
#
loop_
_entity_poly.entity_id
_entity_poly.type
_entity_poly.pdbx_seq_one_letter_code
_entity_poly.pdbx_strand_id
1 'polypeptide(L)'
;MALMEKAIDDVYHDFFSLTQTLRLLSEDGDSMATGLLQQVGNIKFLSAVYLLHLVLPLLAHLSKVFQAGSVSFAAIGPAINYTFEALETVSKEKRPLSALQKDLCTDGRLSVCDLSSPLAHQEKNLTSLTDRYVKALKKNIKNRFGESDCYANKQHDDQVSNRMACRADALYAFNVSAFFPWNALRCRGVPFFASKQHLA
;
A
#
# COMPACT_ATOMS: atom_id res chain seq x y z
N MET A 1 8.93 -2.23 -7.17
CA MET A 1 7.50 -2.05 -6.85
C MET A 1 6.69 -3.27 -7.29
N ALA A 2 6.86 -3.76 -8.52
CA ALA A 2 6.20 -4.97 -9.03
C ALA A 2 6.31 -6.20 -8.10
N LEU A 3 7.48 -6.45 -7.49
CA LEU A 3 7.65 -7.56 -6.54
C LEU A 3 6.77 -7.46 -5.29
N MET A 4 6.59 -6.25 -4.75
CA MET A 4 5.79 -6.02 -3.55
C MET A 4 4.29 -6.06 -3.85
N GLU A 5 3.89 -5.49 -4.99
CA GLU A 5 2.51 -5.57 -5.50
C GLU A 5 2.12 -7.04 -5.71
N LYS A 6 2.96 -7.79 -6.43
CA LYS A 6 2.74 -9.23 -6.66
C LYS A 6 2.69 -10.02 -5.36
N ALA A 7 3.61 -9.78 -4.42
CA ALA A 7 3.61 -10.49 -3.14
C ALA A 7 2.35 -10.23 -2.32
N ILE A 8 1.85 -8.99 -2.27
CA ILE A 8 0.60 -8.66 -1.58
C ILE A 8 -0.60 -9.26 -2.31
N ASP A 9 -0.59 -9.26 -3.64
CA ASP A 9 -1.62 -9.89 -4.47
C ASP A 9 -1.69 -11.40 -4.24
N ASP A 10 -0.54 -12.09 -4.23
CA ASP A 10 -0.45 -13.52 -3.93
C ASP A 10 -0.93 -13.80 -2.50
N VAL A 11 -0.49 -13.03 -1.50
CA VAL A 11 -0.98 -13.19 -0.11
C VAL A 11 -2.48 -12.91 -0.02
N TYR A 12 -3.00 -11.91 -0.73
CA TYR A 12 -4.42 -11.59 -0.76
C TYR A 12 -5.22 -12.79 -1.28
N HIS A 13 -4.84 -13.34 -2.44
CA HIS A 13 -5.54 -14.45 -3.08
C HIS A 13 -5.37 -15.80 -2.37
N ASP A 14 -4.18 -16.08 -1.86
CA ASP A 14 -3.83 -17.37 -1.25
C ASP A 14 -3.94 -17.37 0.28
N PHE A 15 -4.48 -16.30 0.89
CA PHE A 15 -4.58 -16.17 2.34
C PHE A 15 -5.18 -17.40 3.04
N PHE A 16 -6.27 -17.94 2.48
CA PHE A 16 -6.91 -19.15 3.02
C PHE A 16 -5.97 -20.36 2.94
N SER A 17 -5.44 -20.65 1.74
CA SER A 17 -4.50 -21.75 1.51
C SER A 17 -3.27 -21.65 2.41
N LEU A 18 -2.72 -20.45 2.58
CA LEU A 18 -1.58 -20.17 3.44
C LEU A 18 -1.91 -20.46 4.91
N THR A 19 -3.00 -19.90 5.43
CA THR A 19 -3.39 -20.08 6.84
C THR A 19 -3.80 -21.51 7.15
N GLN A 20 -4.45 -22.20 6.21
CA GLN A 20 -4.79 -23.61 6.35
C GLN A 20 -3.55 -24.50 6.35
N THR A 21 -2.56 -24.23 5.49
CA THR A 21 -1.29 -24.98 5.47
C THR A 21 -0.54 -24.80 6.80
N LEU A 22 -0.43 -23.55 7.29
CA LEU A 22 0.22 -23.27 8.58
C LEU A 22 -0.50 -23.93 9.76
N ARG A 23 -1.82 -24.07 9.67
CA ARG A 23 -2.61 -24.76 10.69
C ARG A 23 -2.32 -26.26 10.75
N LEU A 24 -2.34 -26.94 9.60
CA LEU A 24 -2.02 -28.36 9.53
C LEU A 24 -0.63 -28.65 10.13
N LEU A 25 0.37 -27.86 9.74
CA LEU A 25 1.72 -27.98 10.30
C LEU A 25 1.77 -27.68 11.81
N SER A 26 0.99 -26.71 12.28
CA SER A 26 0.88 -26.40 13.71
C SER A 26 0.23 -27.53 14.51
N GLU A 27 -0.74 -28.24 13.94
CA GLU A 27 -1.41 -29.39 14.57
C GLU A 27 -0.44 -30.59 14.66
N ASP A 28 0.49 -30.71 13.72
CA ASP A 28 1.59 -31.70 13.74
C ASP A 28 2.72 -31.34 14.74
N GLY A 29 2.59 -30.23 15.48
CA GLY A 29 3.54 -29.81 16.50
C GLY A 29 4.69 -28.92 15.99
N ASP A 30 4.61 -28.40 14.76
CA ASP A 30 5.60 -27.45 14.24
C ASP A 30 5.45 -26.07 14.91
N SER A 31 6.35 -25.78 15.84
CA SER A 31 6.38 -24.52 16.58
C SER A 31 6.58 -23.27 15.71
N MET A 32 7.27 -23.39 14.57
CA MET A 32 7.47 -22.28 13.63
C MET A 32 6.18 -21.99 12.88
N ALA A 33 5.46 -23.04 12.45
CA ALA A 33 4.16 -22.89 11.83
C ALA A 33 3.15 -22.27 12.81
N THR A 34 3.13 -22.69 14.07
CA THR A 34 2.32 -22.05 15.13
C THR A 34 2.64 -20.56 15.27
N GLY A 35 3.93 -20.21 15.36
CA GLY A 35 4.36 -18.82 15.50
C GLY A 35 3.97 -17.97 14.28
N LEU A 36 4.16 -18.48 13.07
CA LEU A 36 3.77 -17.80 11.83
C LEU A 36 2.25 -17.63 11.74
N LEU A 37 1.48 -18.66 12.05
CA LEU A 37 0.01 -18.61 12.04
C LEU A 37 -0.51 -17.54 13.01
N GLN A 38 0.07 -17.40 14.20
CA GLN A 38 -0.29 -16.32 15.13
C GLN A 38 -0.02 -14.92 14.55
N GLN A 39 1.05 -14.77 13.75
CA GLN A 39 1.41 -13.48 13.14
C GLN A 39 0.53 -13.12 11.95
N VAL A 40 0.18 -14.08 11.08
CA VAL A 40 -0.52 -13.81 9.81
C VAL A 40 -2.01 -14.15 9.84
N GLY A 41 -2.41 -15.13 10.65
CA GLY A 41 -3.78 -15.62 10.76
C GLY A 41 -4.70 -14.76 11.62
N ASN A 42 -4.56 -13.44 11.59
CA ASN A 42 -5.37 -12.52 12.38
C ASN A 42 -5.90 -11.35 11.55
N ILE A 43 -7.04 -10.79 11.99
CA ILE A 43 -7.73 -9.68 11.32
C ILE A 43 -6.83 -8.46 11.14
N LYS A 44 -5.87 -8.21 12.05
CA LYS A 44 -4.98 -7.04 11.95
C LYS A 44 -4.00 -7.18 10.78
N PHE A 45 -3.44 -8.37 10.57
CA PHE A 45 -2.62 -8.65 9.39
C PHE A 45 -3.44 -8.53 8.11
N LEU A 46 -4.59 -9.21 8.08
CA LEU A 46 -5.47 -9.22 6.92
C LEU A 46 -5.95 -7.80 6.56
N SER A 47 -6.29 -6.97 7.56
CA SER A 47 -6.59 -5.55 7.40
C SER A 47 -5.48 -4.78 6.65
N ALA A 48 -4.22 -5.06 6.96
CA ALA A 48 -3.09 -4.45 6.26
C ALA A 48 -2.95 -4.96 4.83
N VAL A 49 -3.16 -6.26 4.59
CA VAL A 49 -3.17 -6.86 3.24
C VAL A 49 -4.23 -6.19 2.37
N TYR A 50 -5.47 -6.04 2.83
CA TYR A 50 -6.56 -5.40 2.06
C TYR A 50 -6.25 -3.91 1.76
N LEU A 51 -5.68 -3.18 2.73
CA LEU A 51 -5.26 -1.80 2.49
C LEU A 51 -4.15 -1.73 1.42
N LEU A 52 -3.14 -2.58 1.52
CA LEU A 52 -2.02 -2.59 0.59
C LEU A 52 -2.45 -3.07 -0.81
N HIS A 53 -3.31 -4.09 -0.90
CA HIS A 53 -3.84 -4.61 -2.16
C HIS A 53 -4.53 -3.52 -2.99
N LEU A 54 -5.23 -2.59 -2.35
CA LEU A 54 -5.88 -1.46 -3.03
C LEU A 54 -4.94 -0.30 -3.34
N VAL A 55 -3.93 -0.03 -2.50
CA VAL A 55 -3.07 1.15 -2.67
C VAL A 55 -1.84 0.89 -3.56
N LEU A 56 -1.27 -0.32 -3.50
CA LEU A 56 -0.06 -0.65 -4.25
C LEU A 56 -0.23 -0.47 -5.78
N PRO A 57 -1.34 -0.92 -6.41
CA PRO A 57 -1.54 -0.74 -7.85
C PRO A 57 -1.61 0.74 -8.26
N LEU A 58 -2.18 1.60 -7.41
CA LEU A 58 -2.24 3.06 -7.67
C LEU A 58 -0.84 3.67 -7.68
N LEU A 59 0.02 3.24 -6.75
CA LEU A 59 1.41 3.68 -6.70
C LEU A 59 2.23 3.08 -7.84
N ALA A 60 1.93 1.86 -8.27
CA ALA A 60 2.55 1.22 -9.43
C ALA A 60 2.21 1.96 -10.72
N HIS A 61 0.96 2.35 -10.89
CA HIS A 61 0.53 3.20 -11.99
C HIS A 61 1.31 4.53 -12.00
N LEU A 62 1.36 5.24 -10.86
CA LEU A 62 2.11 6.50 -10.77
C LEU A 62 3.60 6.30 -11.06
N SER A 63 4.20 5.25 -10.51
CA SER A 63 5.61 4.89 -10.70
C SER A 63 5.96 4.66 -12.17
N LYS A 64 5.10 3.97 -12.93
CA LYS A 64 5.33 3.68 -14.35
C LYS A 64 5.50 4.95 -15.21
N VAL A 65 4.82 6.05 -14.86
CA VAL A 65 4.95 7.32 -15.58
C VAL A 65 6.36 7.92 -15.46
N PHE A 66 7.14 7.50 -14.46
CA PHE A 66 8.49 7.99 -14.21
C PHE A 66 9.59 6.98 -14.59
N GLN A 67 9.25 5.85 -15.21
CA GLN A 67 10.24 4.84 -15.61
C GLN A 67 10.98 5.26 -16.89
N ALA A 68 12.28 4.95 -16.95
CA ALA A 68 13.13 5.27 -18.08
C ALA A 68 12.58 4.66 -19.38
N GLY A 69 12.52 5.45 -20.45
CA GLY A 69 12.00 5.04 -21.76
C GLY A 69 10.54 5.40 -22.04
N SER A 70 9.77 5.90 -21.06
CA SER A 70 8.36 6.28 -21.25
C SER A 70 7.93 7.58 -20.56
N VAL A 71 8.88 8.44 -20.18
CA VAL A 71 8.57 9.67 -19.43
C VAL A 71 7.96 10.72 -20.37
N SER A 72 6.64 10.82 -20.36
CA SER A 72 5.89 11.93 -20.94
C SER A 72 5.56 12.96 -19.86
N PHE A 73 6.17 14.14 -19.91
CA PHE A 73 5.89 15.21 -18.94
C PHE A 73 4.43 15.63 -18.92
N ALA A 74 3.76 15.57 -20.08
CA ALA A 74 2.32 15.81 -20.19
C ALA A 74 1.46 14.79 -19.43
N ALA A 75 1.99 13.57 -19.19
CA ALA A 75 1.29 12.52 -18.45
C ALA A 75 1.50 12.59 -16.93
N ILE A 76 2.53 13.30 -16.45
CA ILE A 76 2.88 13.36 -15.01
C ILE A 76 1.77 14.04 -14.19
N GLY A 77 1.34 15.24 -14.60
CA GLY A 77 0.29 15.99 -13.90
C GLY A 77 -1.02 15.19 -13.77
N PRO A 78 -1.58 14.68 -14.89
CA PRO A 78 -2.76 13.82 -14.87
C PRO A 78 -2.59 12.57 -13.99
N ALA A 79 -1.44 11.89 -14.02
CA ALA A 79 -1.22 10.70 -13.22
C ALA A 79 -1.17 10.98 -11.71
N ILE A 80 -0.60 12.12 -11.30
CA ILE A 80 -0.60 12.56 -9.90
C ILE A 80 -2.04 12.85 -9.45
N ASN A 81 -2.81 13.61 -10.23
CA ASN A 81 -4.19 13.95 -9.89
C ASN A 81 -5.08 12.71 -9.80
N TYR A 82 -5.00 11.81 -10.78
CA TYR A 82 -5.67 10.51 -10.74
C TYR A 82 -5.32 9.73 -9.47
N THR A 83 -4.04 9.67 -9.11
CA THR A 83 -3.60 8.95 -7.91
C THR A 83 -4.17 9.59 -6.64
N PHE A 84 -4.26 10.93 -6.56
CA PHE A 84 -4.86 11.61 -5.41
C PHE A 84 -6.36 11.40 -5.28
N GLU A 85 -7.08 11.39 -6.39
CA GLU A 85 -8.52 11.11 -6.42
C GLU A 85 -8.76 9.65 -6.03
N ALA A 86 -8.06 8.70 -6.65
CA ALA A 86 -8.19 7.28 -6.35
C ALA A 86 -7.87 6.96 -4.87
N LEU A 87 -6.80 7.54 -4.31
CA LEU A 87 -6.46 7.39 -2.89
C LEU A 87 -7.53 7.99 -1.98
N GLU A 88 -8.10 9.15 -2.34
CA GLU A 88 -9.18 9.77 -1.59
C GLU A 88 -10.42 8.86 -1.57
N THR A 89 -10.76 8.27 -2.72
CA THR A 89 -11.87 7.34 -2.87
C THR A 89 -11.67 6.10 -2.00
N VAL A 90 -10.47 5.52 -1.94
CA VAL A 90 -10.14 4.37 -1.06
C VAL A 90 -10.46 4.68 0.41
N SER A 91 -10.12 5.87 0.89
CA SER A 91 -10.40 6.31 2.27
C SER A 91 -11.88 6.66 2.49
N LYS A 92 -12.46 7.53 1.65
CA LYS A 92 -13.86 8.00 1.80
C LYS A 92 -14.87 6.86 1.76
N GLU A 93 -14.71 5.94 0.82
CA GLU A 93 -15.62 4.80 0.66
C GLU A 93 -15.27 3.64 1.60
N LYS A 94 -14.20 3.76 2.40
CA LYS A 94 -13.71 2.69 3.31
C LYS A 94 -13.52 1.36 2.59
N ARG A 95 -13.09 1.38 1.33
CA ARG A 95 -12.98 0.19 0.46
C ARG A 95 -12.27 -0.99 1.10
N PRO A 96 -11.14 -0.83 1.83
CA PRO A 96 -10.47 -1.95 2.48
C PRO A 96 -11.37 -2.69 3.47
N LEU A 97 -12.15 -1.95 4.28
CA LEU A 97 -13.06 -2.54 5.26
C LEU A 97 -14.24 -3.24 4.57
N SER A 98 -14.88 -2.59 3.60
CA SER A 98 -16.02 -3.18 2.88
C SER A 98 -15.62 -4.44 2.12
N ALA A 99 -14.45 -4.44 1.48
CA ALA A 99 -13.92 -5.63 0.81
C ALA A 99 -13.61 -6.77 1.80
N LEU A 100 -13.00 -6.45 2.94
CA LEU A 100 -12.72 -7.43 3.99
C LEU A 100 -14.00 -8.04 4.57
N GLN A 101 -14.99 -7.21 4.90
CA GLN A 101 -16.28 -7.69 5.41
C GLN A 101 -16.97 -8.59 4.39
N LYS A 102 -16.99 -8.21 3.11
CA LYS A 102 -17.57 -9.01 2.04
C LYS A 102 -16.93 -10.40 1.96
N ASP A 103 -15.61 -10.48 2.04
CA ASP A 103 -14.91 -11.77 1.95
C ASP A 103 -15.04 -12.62 3.21
N LEU A 104 -15.33 -12.01 4.37
CA LEU A 104 -15.62 -12.70 5.63
C LEU A 104 -17.11 -13.08 5.81
N CYS A 105 -18.01 -12.61 4.95
CA CYS A 105 -19.42 -13.03 4.96
C CYS A 105 -19.54 -14.55 4.69
N THR A 106 -20.70 -15.12 5.01
CA THR A 106 -20.97 -16.57 4.91
C THR A 106 -20.82 -17.16 3.50
N ASP A 107 -20.87 -16.32 2.47
CA ASP A 107 -20.66 -16.64 1.05
C ASP A 107 -19.36 -16.06 0.49
N GLY A 108 -18.57 -15.40 1.33
CA GLY A 108 -17.30 -14.77 0.98
C GLY A 108 -16.18 -15.80 0.82
N ARG A 109 -15.11 -15.39 0.13
CA ARG A 109 -13.92 -16.24 -0.13
C ARG A 109 -13.24 -16.74 1.14
N LEU A 110 -13.36 -16.00 2.24
CA LEU A 110 -12.74 -16.30 3.53
C LEU A 110 -13.76 -16.85 4.55
N SER A 111 -14.98 -17.18 4.13
CA SER A 111 -16.03 -17.77 4.97
C SER A 111 -15.61 -19.04 5.72
N VAL A 112 -14.70 -19.81 5.11
CA VAL A 112 -14.14 -21.06 5.65
C VAL A 112 -12.89 -20.85 6.50
N CYS A 113 -12.38 -19.62 6.61
CA CYS A 113 -11.33 -19.31 7.56
C CYS A 113 -11.93 -19.26 8.98
N ASP A 114 -11.19 -19.71 9.99
CA ASP A 114 -11.58 -19.45 11.40
C ASP A 114 -11.27 -18.00 11.82
N LEU A 115 -11.67 -17.06 10.97
CA LEU A 115 -11.63 -15.63 11.25
C LEU A 115 -13.05 -15.17 11.50
N SER A 116 -13.32 -14.72 12.72
CA SER A 116 -14.59 -14.05 13.01
C SER A 116 -14.69 -12.75 12.24
N SER A 117 -15.93 -12.35 11.93
CA SER A 117 -16.22 -11.01 11.41
C SER A 117 -15.59 -9.94 12.32
N PRO A 118 -15.05 -8.84 11.77
CA PRO A 118 -14.34 -7.85 12.55
C PRO A 118 -15.24 -7.24 13.63
N LEU A 119 -14.72 -7.13 14.85
CA LEU A 119 -15.39 -6.41 15.93
C LEU A 119 -15.36 -4.90 15.64
N ALA A 120 -16.32 -4.14 16.18
CA ALA A 120 -16.44 -2.68 15.96
C ALA A 120 -15.13 -1.90 16.19
N HIS A 121 -14.31 -2.32 17.16
CA HIS A 121 -13.01 -1.69 17.40
C HIS A 121 -11.98 -2.01 16.30
N GLN A 122 -12.01 -3.20 15.70
CA GLN A 122 -11.15 -3.60 14.59
C GLN A 122 -11.54 -2.87 13.30
N GLU A 123 -12.84 -2.71 13.05
CA GLU A 123 -13.35 -1.90 11.93
C GLU A 123 -12.90 -0.44 12.03
N LYS A 124 -13.03 0.13 13.23
CA LYS A 124 -12.55 1.50 13.51
C LYS A 124 -11.04 1.60 13.33
N ASN A 125 -10.29 0.58 13.74
CA ASN A 125 -8.84 0.52 13.56
C ASN A 125 -8.46 0.51 12.07
N LEU A 126 -9.10 -0.32 11.24
CA LEU A 126 -8.85 -0.37 9.80
C LEU A 126 -9.25 0.94 9.11
N THR A 127 -10.39 1.52 9.47
CA THR A 127 -10.82 2.82 8.93
C THR A 127 -9.78 3.90 9.26
N SER A 128 -9.39 4.02 10.54
CA SER A 128 -8.39 5.00 10.97
C SER A 128 -7.02 4.76 10.35
N LEU A 129 -6.63 3.49 10.19
CA LEU A 129 -5.39 3.11 9.51
C LEU A 129 -5.42 3.57 8.06
N THR A 130 -6.52 3.33 7.35
CA THR A 130 -6.72 3.75 5.95
C THR A 130 -6.59 5.26 5.82
N ASP A 131 -7.30 6.03 6.65
CA ASP A 131 -7.27 7.49 6.61
C ASP A 131 -5.87 8.05 6.88
N ARG A 132 -5.20 7.52 7.91
CA ARG A 132 -3.82 7.93 8.26
C ARG A 132 -2.83 7.59 7.14
N TYR A 133 -2.95 6.40 6.57
CA TYR A 133 -2.07 5.93 5.52
C TYR A 133 -2.24 6.75 4.24
N VAL A 134 -3.48 6.92 3.77
CA VAL A 134 -3.82 7.74 2.61
C VAL A 134 -3.37 9.19 2.80
N LYS A 135 -3.67 9.80 3.95
CA LYS A 135 -3.25 11.18 4.26
C LYS A 135 -1.73 11.35 4.23
N ALA A 136 -0.99 10.42 4.85
CA ALA A 136 0.47 10.44 4.85
C ALA A 136 1.03 10.25 3.44
N LEU A 137 0.47 9.32 2.67
CA LEU A 137 0.89 9.04 1.30
C LEU A 137 0.66 10.23 0.37
N LYS A 138 -0.53 10.86 0.45
CA LYS A 138 -0.84 12.08 -0.31
C LYS A 138 0.14 13.21 0.05
N LYS A 139 0.46 13.38 1.34
CA LYS A 139 1.47 14.35 1.78
C LYS A 139 2.86 14.03 1.20
N ASN A 140 3.29 12.77 1.20
CA ASN A 140 4.58 12.36 0.64
C ASN A 140 4.68 12.66 -0.86
N ILE A 141 3.63 12.33 -1.62
CA ILE A 141 3.55 12.64 -3.06
C ILE A 141 3.60 14.16 -3.26
N LYS A 142 2.79 14.95 -2.54
CA LYS A 142 2.82 16.43 -2.62
C LYS A 142 4.20 17.00 -2.31
N ASN A 143 4.84 16.55 -1.23
CA ASN A 143 6.16 17.04 -0.84
C ASN A 143 7.22 16.76 -1.91
N ARG A 144 7.11 15.62 -2.61
CA ARG A 144 8.07 15.23 -3.63
C ARG A 144 7.88 16.00 -4.94
N PHE A 145 6.64 16.21 -5.36
CA PHE A 145 6.36 16.84 -6.65
C PHE A 145 6.11 18.36 -6.56
N GLY A 146 5.83 18.91 -5.37
CA GLY A 146 5.40 20.30 -5.17
C GLY A 146 3.89 20.48 -5.34
N GLU A 147 3.40 21.72 -5.28
CA GLU A 147 2.04 22.03 -5.75
C GLU A 147 1.96 21.73 -7.25
N SER A 148 1.00 20.90 -7.62
CA SER A 148 0.77 20.35 -8.97
C SER A 148 0.64 21.40 -10.09
N ASP A 149 0.47 22.67 -9.73
CA ASP A 149 0.34 23.81 -10.64
C ASP A 149 1.57 24.03 -11.53
N CYS A 150 2.73 23.51 -11.14
CA CYS A 150 3.94 23.61 -11.95
C CYS A 150 4.03 22.62 -13.13
N TYR A 151 3.15 21.61 -13.22
CA TYR A 151 3.12 20.63 -14.32
C TYR A 151 1.88 20.75 -15.23
N ALA A 152 0.86 21.52 -14.81
CA ALA A 152 -0.38 21.68 -15.55
C ALA A 152 -0.34 22.78 -16.63
N ASN A 153 0.56 23.76 -16.51
CA ASN A 153 0.72 24.86 -17.45
C ASN A 153 2.22 25.16 -17.65
N LYS A 154 2.84 24.72 -18.75
CA LYS A 154 4.12 25.26 -19.27
C LYS A 154 4.49 24.60 -20.60
N GLN A 155 3.96 25.15 -21.70
CA GLN A 155 4.42 24.85 -23.06
C GLN A 155 5.49 25.83 -23.58
N HIS A 156 5.89 26.85 -22.82
CA HIS A 156 6.87 27.84 -23.24
C HIS A 156 7.60 28.42 -22.03
N ASP A 157 8.77 27.89 -21.64
CA ASP A 157 9.85 28.72 -21.07
C ASP A 157 11.16 27.94 -20.87
N ASP A 158 12.23 28.40 -21.51
CA ASP A 158 13.57 27.77 -21.52
C ASP A 158 14.28 27.83 -20.15
N GLN A 159 13.77 28.59 -19.18
CA GLN A 159 14.29 28.61 -17.81
C GLN A 159 13.98 27.33 -17.01
N VAL A 160 13.08 26.49 -17.52
CA VAL A 160 12.65 25.24 -16.88
C VAL A 160 13.71 24.13 -17.04
N SER A 161 14.46 24.15 -18.13
CA SER A 161 15.50 23.15 -18.43
C SER A 161 16.58 23.09 -17.34
N ASN A 162 17.03 24.24 -16.83
CA ASN A 162 18.07 24.32 -15.80
C ASN A 162 17.58 23.97 -14.38
N ARG A 163 16.29 24.13 -14.04
CA ARG A 163 15.74 23.65 -12.75
C ARG A 163 15.30 22.19 -12.82
N MET A 164 14.95 21.69 -14.00
CA MET A 164 14.62 20.29 -14.24
C MET A 164 15.86 19.40 -14.31
N ALA A 165 17.00 19.90 -14.83
CA ALA A 165 18.27 19.19 -14.78
C ALA A 165 18.67 18.82 -13.33
N CYS A 166 18.51 19.74 -12.38
CA CYS A 166 18.72 19.47 -10.94
C CYS A 166 17.68 18.51 -10.31
N ARG A 167 16.60 18.16 -11.02
CA ARG A 167 15.54 17.23 -10.57
C ARG A 167 15.48 15.94 -11.37
N ALA A 168 16.18 15.82 -12.48
CA ALA A 168 16.47 14.55 -13.14
C ALA A 168 17.24 13.61 -12.18
N ASP A 169 18.04 14.18 -11.27
CA ASP A 169 18.63 13.44 -10.14
C ASP A 169 17.57 12.88 -9.18
N ALA A 170 16.41 13.54 -9.03
CA ALA A 170 15.27 13.04 -8.23
C ALA A 170 14.44 11.95 -8.96
N LEU A 171 14.53 11.88 -10.29
CA LEU A 171 14.01 10.78 -11.12
C LEU A 171 14.92 9.56 -11.03
N TYR A 172 16.25 9.75 -11.00
CA TYR A 172 17.22 8.68 -10.76
C TYR A 172 17.10 8.09 -9.35
N ALA A 173 16.67 8.89 -8.37
CA ALA A 173 16.36 8.45 -7.02
C ALA A 173 14.89 8.04 -6.84
N PHE A 174 14.26 7.35 -7.80
CA PHE A 174 12.95 6.71 -7.60
C PHE A 174 13.04 5.51 -6.62
N ASN A 175 13.51 5.78 -5.41
CA ASN A 175 13.44 4.83 -4.31
C ASN A 175 12.02 4.84 -3.77
N VAL A 176 11.25 3.85 -4.22
CA VAL A 176 9.86 3.63 -3.88
C VAL A 176 9.67 3.49 -2.36
N SER A 177 10.65 2.99 -1.62
CA SER A 177 10.55 2.88 -0.15
C SER A 177 10.36 4.24 0.53
N ALA A 178 10.78 5.34 -0.10
CA ALA A 178 10.58 6.70 0.41
C ALA A 178 9.12 7.20 0.26
N PHE A 179 8.32 6.58 -0.62
CA PHE A 179 6.89 6.90 -0.73
C PHE A 179 6.07 6.23 0.37
N PHE A 180 6.45 5.02 0.78
CA PHE A 180 5.70 4.21 1.75
C PHE A 180 5.80 4.81 3.15
N PRO A 181 4.68 5.28 3.73
CA PRO A 181 4.68 5.70 5.12
C PRO A 181 4.62 4.44 6.01
N TRP A 182 5.70 3.66 6.08
CA TRP A 182 5.80 2.48 6.95
C TRP A 182 5.45 2.79 8.41
N ASN A 183 5.78 4.00 8.85
CA ASN A 183 5.42 4.50 10.18
C ASN A 183 3.91 4.69 10.38
N ALA A 184 3.15 4.92 9.31
CA ALA A 184 1.69 4.99 9.35
C ALA A 184 1.03 3.61 9.44
N LEU A 185 1.68 2.56 8.91
CA LEU A 185 1.29 1.15 9.07
C LEU A 185 1.59 0.62 10.49
N ARG A 186 2.42 1.31 11.26
CA ARG A 186 2.72 0.94 12.65
C ARG A 186 1.52 1.27 13.55
N CYS A 187 0.71 0.27 13.89
CA CYS A 187 -0.24 0.33 15.01
C CYS A 187 0.52 0.16 16.33
N ARG A 188 0.16 0.93 17.38
CA ARG A 188 0.84 0.90 18.69
C ARG A 188 1.00 -0.55 19.17
N GLY A 189 2.22 -0.94 19.53
CA GLY A 189 2.51 -2.13 20.34
C GLY A 189 3.23 -3.32 19.68
N VAL A 190 3.39 -3.42 18.36
CA VAL A 190 4.16 -4.55 17.75
C VAL A 190 4.89 -4.10 16.47
N PRO A 191 6.19 -4.43 16.28
CA PRO A 191 6.93 -4.08 15.07
C PRO A 191 6.56 -5.02 13.91
N PHE A 192 5.65 -4.60 13.02
CA PHE A 192 5.28 -5.40 11.84
C PHE A 192 6.20 -5.18 10.62
N PHE A 193 6.89 -4.03 10.57
CA PHE A 193 7.94 -3.73 9.58
C PHE A 193 9.05 -2.96 10.27
N ALA A 194 10.07 -3.68 10.78
CA ALA A 194 11.35 -3.07 11.13
C ALA A 194 12.30 -3.33 9.95
N SER A 195 12.26 -2.47 8.93
CA SER A 195 13.40 -2.36 8.03
C SER A 195 14.53 -1.72 8.84
N LYS A 196 15.39 -2.55 9.44
CA LYS A 196 16.71 -2.09 9.88
C LYS A 196 17.51 -1.79 8.62
N GLN A 197 17.48 -0.54 8.17
CA GLN A 197 18.55 0.00 7.37
C GLN A 197 19.74 0.20 8.31
N HIS A 198 20.54 -0.84 8.51
CA HIS A 198 21.93 -0.65 8.91
C HIS A 198 22.72 -0.42 7.63
N LEU A 199 23.03 0.85 7.37
CA LEU A 199 24.18 1.22 6.57
C LEU A 199 25.42 0.97 7.42
N ALA A 200 26.27 0.07 6.95
CA ALA A 200 27.72 0.10 7.10
C ALA A 200 28.29 -0.25 5.73
#